data_AF-A0A8I1NDM8-F1
#
_entry.id   AF-A0A8I1NDM8-F1
#
_cell.length_a   1.000
_cell.length_b   1.000
_cell.length_c   1.000
_cell.angle_alpha   90.00
_cell.angle_beta   90.00
_cell.angle_gamma   90.00
#
_symmetry.space_group_name_H-M   'P 1'
#
loop_
_entity.id
_entity.type
_entity.pdbx_description
1 polymer ?
#
loop_
_entity_poly.entity_id
_entity_poly.type
_entity_poly.pdbx_seq_one_letter_code
_entity_poly.pdbx_strand_id
1 'polypeptide(L)'
;MFRTIAALVIGLLIGGGAIALVKGGDDDSGEKSSATNPLGVAKVVDLSHTVDEQIPLWPGDPPMKFTTVANFKDDGYYLRKFSIGEHSATHMNAPNSFHANGVGIDHYKASDLIRKAVMIDVKDKAAADPDYAFSVDDLKAWEAENGEVPVGSVVLLNTGWTQYWRNPKKFFGLDGKGGLHFPGFDGETTKYLLDQRDIAGVGIDTHGVDPGQDETYATNTQMLAKPRIVLENLTNLDQMPATGADIVIAPLKLKDGSGSPATVTGLIP
;
A
#
# COMPACT_ATOMS: atom_id res chain seq x y z
N MET A 1 -25.70 -32.60 -23.26
CA MET A 1 -25.59 -33.38 -24.50
C MET A 1 -26.26 -32.60 -25.64
N PHE A 2 -25.57 -31.62 -26.23
CA PHE A 2 -25.92 -30.93 -27.50
C PHE A 2 -24.63 -30.23 -27.94
N ARG A 3 -23.87 -30.82 -28.87
CA ARG A 3 -23.91 -30.70 -30.33
C ARG A 3 -22.86 -29.70 -30.85
N THR A 4 -21.78 -30.30 -31.33
CA THR A 4 -20.79 -29.83 -32.29
C THR A 4 -21.40 -29.08 -33.46
N ILE A 5 -20.80 -27.95 -33.86
CA ILE A 5 -20.74 -27.50 -35.26
C ILE A 5 -19.28 -27.12 -35.55
N ALA A 6 -18.73 -27.78 -36.55
CA ALA A 6 -17.41 -27.58 -37.10
C ALA A 6 -17.48 -26.69 -38.36
N ALA A 7 -16.33 -26.09 -38.67
CA ALA A 7 -15.84 -25.75 -40.02
C ALA A 7 -16.58 -24.63 -40.77
N LEU A 8 -15.99 -23.82 -41.66
CA LEU A 8 -14.64 -23.56 -42.14
C LEU A 8 -14.87 -22.56 -43.28
N VAL A 9 -14.18 -21.42 -43.35
CA VAL A 9 -13.90 -20.78 -44.64
C VAL A 9 -12.47 -20.23 -44.62
N ILE A 10 -11.62 -20.97 -45.32
CA ILE A 10 -10.28 -20.56 -45.77
C ILE A 10 -10.47 -19.66 -46.99
N GLY A 11 -9.97 -18.43 -46.90
CA GLY A 11 -9.80 -17.53 -48.03
C GLY A 11 -8.35 -17.08 -48.09
N LEU A 12 -7.55 -17.76 -48.90
CA LEU A 12 -6.18 -17.42 -49.22
C LEU A 12 -6.20 -16.39 -50.36
N LEU A 13 -5.68 -15.18 -50.15
CA LEU A 13 -5.27 -14.28 -51.24
C LEU A 13 -3.88 -13.75 -50.96
N ILE A 14 -3.03 -13.96 -51.97
CA ILE A 14 -1.59 -13.78 -52.01
C ILE A 14 -1.30 -12.37 -52.53
N GLY A 15 -0.37 -11.68 -51.85
CA GLY A 15 0.69 -10.93 -52.53
C GLY A 15 0.54 -9.42 -52.69
N GLY A 16 1.50 -8.70 -52.10
CA GLY A 16 2.07 -7.49 -52.69
C GLY A 16 1.65 -6.16 -52.06
N GLY A 17 2.37 -5.69 -51.03
CA GLY A 17 2.24 -4.34 -50.51
C GLY A 17 3.52 -3.90 -49.79
N ALA A 18 4.13 -2.82 -50.26
CA ALA A 18 5.49 -2.38 -49.97
C ALA A 18 5.74 -1.99 -48.49
N ILE A 19 6.97 -2.25 -48.04
CA ILE A 19 7.51 -1.73 -46.78
C ILE A 19 7.80 -0.23 -46.96
N ALA A 20 6.98 0.62 -46.33
CA ALA A 20 7.30 2.03 -46.14
C ALA A 20 7.93 2.23 -44.75
N LEU A 21 9.25 2.43 -44.72
CA LEU A 21 9.97 2.99 -43.59
C LEU A 21 9.58 4.46 -43.44
N VAL A 22 8.73 4.79 -42.46
CA VAL A 22 8.56 6.18 -42.01
C VAL A 22 9.55 6.43 -40.89
N LYS A 23 10.61 7.18 -41.22
CA LYS A 23 11.38 7.97 -40.26
C LYS A 23 10.62 9.28 -40.01
N GLY A 24 10.36 9.58 -38.74
CA GLY A 24 9.91 10.87 -38.24
C GLY A 24 9.79 10.69 -36.74
N GLY A 25 10.43 11.46 -35.88
CA GLY A 25 11.03 12.77 -35.98
C GLY A 25 10.88 13.32 -34.56
N ASP A 26 11.98 13.67 -33.92
CA ASP A 26 11.95 14.28 -32.60
C ASP A 26 11.21 15.62 -32.71
N ASP A 27 10.00 15.68 -32.16
CA ASP A 27 9.33 16.92 -31.82
C ASP A 27 9.01 16.89 -30.32
N ASP A 28 10.01 17.31 -29.56
CA ASP A 28 9.91 17.85 -28.22
C ASP A 28 8.98 19.07 -28.26
N SER A 29 7.70 18.83 -27.99
CA SER A 29 6.74 19.89 -27.66
C SER A 29 6.22 19.64 -26.26
N GLY A 30 6.88 20.29 -25.30
CA GLY A 30 6.44 20.38 -23.92
C GLY A 30 5.02 20.93 -23.83
N GLU A 31 4.07 20.03 -23.64
CA GLU A 31 2.70 20.39 -23.29
C GLU A 31 2.66 20.67 -21.78
N LYS A 32 2.82 21.95 -21.42
CA LYS A 32 2.45 22.44 -20.09
C LYS A 32 0.94 22.30 -19.92
N SER A 33 0.48 21.12 -19.50
CA SER A 33 -0.87 20.93 -19.00
C SER A 33 -1.01 21.67 -17.66
N SER A 34 -1.46 22.92 -17.70
CA SER A 34 -2.06 23.59 -16.53
C SER A 34 -3.55 23.24 -16.45
N ALA A 35 -3.87 21.94 -16.38
CA ALA A 35 -5.19 21.54 -15.94
C ALA A 35 -5.28 21.90 -14.45
N THR A 36 -6.02 22.96 -14.13
CA THR A 36 -6.37 23.27 -12.75
C THR A 36 -7.08 22.06 -12.17
N ASN A 37 -6.43 21.39 -11.22
CA ASN A 37 -6.98 20.24 -10.54
C ASN A 37 -8.30 20.65 -9.86
N PRO A 38 -9.45 20.07 -10.22
CA PRO A 38 -10.75 20.47 -9.67
C PRO A 38 -10.87 20.25 -8.16
N LEU A 39 -9.96 19.47 -7.57
CA LEU A 39 -9.88 19.23 -6.13
C LEU A 39 -9.02 20.24 -5.38
N GLY A 40 -8.37 21.19 -6.07
CA GLY A 40 -7.42 22.11 -5.44
C GLY A 40 -6.17 21.41 -4.89
N VAL A 41 -5.83 20.25 -5.44
CA VAL A 41 -4.66 19.44 -5.06
C VAL A 41 -3.48 19.82 -5.96
N ALA A 42 -2.41 20.37 -5.38
CA ALA A 42 -1.18 20.71 -6.08
C ALA A 42 -0.36 19.48 -6.50
N LYS A 43 -0.34 18.42 -5.68
CA LYS A 43 0.40 17.19 -5.97
C LYS A 43 -0.36 15.96 -5.49
N VAL A 44 -0.38 14.93 -6.34
CA VAL A 44 -0.89 13.59 -6.02
C VAL A 44 0.31 12.66 -5.89
N VAL A 45 0.37 11.89 -4.80
CA VAL A 45 1.44 10.93 -4.52
C VAL A 45 0.85 9.52 -4.49
N ASP A 46 1.41 8.61 -5.28
CA ASP A 46 1.10 7.19 -5.17
C ASP A 46 1.86 6.61 -3.97
N LEU A 47 1.13 6.14 -2.96
CA LEU A 47 1.68 5.57 -1.73
C LEU A 47 1.63 4.03 -1.75
N SER A 48 1.35 3.43 -2.91
CA SER A 48 1.26 1.99 -3.08
C SER A 48 2.37 1.41 -3.97
N HIS A 49 2.87 0.24 -3.59
CA HIS A 49 3.76 -0.54 -4.44
C HIS A 49 2.99 -1.17 -5.60
N THR A 50 3.63 -1.22 -6.78
CA THR A 50 3.15 -2.06 -7.88
C THR A 50 3.16 -3.53 -7.48
N VAL A 51 2.03 -4.21 -7.68
CA VAL A 51 1.87 -5.64 -7.38
C VAL A 51 2.45 -6.49 -8.51
N ASP A 52 3.47 -7.27 -8.19
CA ASP A 52 4.06 -8.30 -9.04
C ASP A 52 4.34 -9.60 -8.25
N GLU A 53 4.84 -10.65 -8.91
CA GLU A 53 5.09 -11.94 -8.24
C GLU A 53 6.35 -11.94 -7.33
N GLN A 54 7.08 -10.83 -7.26
CA GLN A 54 8.30 -10.66 -6.48
C GLN A 54 8.14 -9.71 -5.30
N ILE A 55 6.92 -9.24 -5.03
CA ILE A 55 6.63 -8.49 -3.80
C ILE A 55 7.07 -9.31 -2.58
N PRO A 56 7.53 -8.65 -1.49
CA PRO A 56 7.74 -9.33 -0.22
C PRO A 56 6.50 -10.13 0.18
N LEU A 57 6.75 -11.34 0.68
CA LEU A 57 5.74 -12.29 1.11
C LEU A 57 6.02 -12.67 2.55
N TRP A 58 5.07 -12.39 3.44
CA TRP A 58 5.16 -12.82 4.83
C TRP A 58 5.36 -14.34 4.92
N PRO A 59 6.22 -14.84 5.82
CA PRO A 59 6.45 -16.28 5.94
C PRO A 59 5.15 -17.06 6.21
N GLY A 60 4.77 -17.92 5.25
CA GLY A 60 3.58 -18.78 5.35
C GLY A 60 2.37 -18.29 4.56
N ASP A 61 2.38 -17.04 4.09
CA ASP A 61 1.24 -16.44 3.38
C ASP A 61 1.09 -16.96 1.92
N PRO A 62 -0.11 -16.84 1.32
CA PRO A 62 -0.32 -17.16 -0.08
C PRO A 62 0.47 -16.22 -1.02
N PRO A 63 1.25 -16.75 -1.99
CA PRO A 63 2.04 -15.91 -2.88
C PRO A 63 1.19 -15.20 -3.93
N MET A 64 1.66 -14.03 -4.38
CA MET A 64 1.13 -13.39 -5.58
C MET A 64 1.44 -14.22 -6.83
N LYS A 65 0.39 -14.58 -7.58
CA LYS A 65 0.52 -15.32 -8.85
C LYS A 65 -0.39 -14.74 -9.92
N PHE A 66 0.14 -14.62 -11.12
CA PHE A 66 -0.61 -14.31 -12.32
C PHE A 66 -0.71 -15.52 -13.24
N THR A 67 -1.84 -15.67 -13.92
CA THR A 67 -1.97 -16.62 -15.02
C THR A 67 -2.68 -15.95 -16.18
N THR A 68 -2.04 -15.95 -17.36
CA THR A 68 -2.66 -15.45 -18.59
C THR A 68 -3.86 -16.33 -18.96
N VAL A 69 -5.02 -15.71 -19.12
CA VAL A 69 -6.29 -16.37 -19.50
C VAL A 69 -6.61 -16.11 -20.96
N ALA A 70 -6.28 -14.92 -21.47
CA ALA A 70 -6.46 -14.54 -22.86
C ALA A 70 -5.27 -13.69 -23.33
N ASN A 71 -4.91 -13.80 -24.60
CA ASN A 71 -3.84 -13.03 -25.22
C ASN A 71 -4.32 -12.34 -26.50
N PHE A 72 -3.72 -11.19 -26.79
CA PHE A 72 -4.22 -10.34 -27.87
C PHE A 72 -4.18 -11.01 -29.26
N LYS A 73 -3.19 -11.87 -29.52
CA LYS A 73 -3.01 -12.53 -30.81
C LYS A 73 -4.16 -13.50 -31.12
N ASP A 74 -4.59 -14.27 -30.13
CA ASP A 74 -5.57 -15.33 -30.33
C ASP A 74 -7.00 -14.89 -29.97
N ASP A 75 -7.14 -13.98 -29.00
CA ASP A 75 -8.44 -13.58 -28.42
C ASP A 75 -8.85 -12.13 -28.74
N GLY A 76 -7.92 -11.30 -29.23
CA GLY A 76 -8.16 -9.86 -29.48
C GLY A 76 -8.15 -8.97 -28.24
N TYR A 77 -7.87 -9.53 -27.05
CA TYR A 77 -7.67 -8.80 -25.79
C TYR A 77 -6.70 -9.53 -24.87
N TYR A 78 -6.18 -8.83 -23.86
CA TYR A 78 -5.31 -9.40 -22.84
C TYR A 78 -6.02 -9.50 -21.50
N LEU A 79 -5.99 -10.67 -20.87
CA LEU A 79 -6.59 -10.91 -19.57
C LEU A 79 -5.72 -11.85 -18.74
N ARG A 80 -5.58 -11.53 -17.46
CA ARG A 80 -4.98 -12.41 -16.46
C ARG A 80 -5.97 -12.69 -15.34
N LYS A 81 -5.93 -13.90 -14.79
CA LYS A 81 -6.40 -14.18 -13.42
C LYS A 81 -5.22 -14.02 -12.46
N PHE A 82 -5.52 -13.75 -11.19
CA PHE A 82 -4.50 -13.69 -10.14
C PHE A 82 -4.96 -14.32 -8.84
N SER A 83 -4.01 -14.68 -7.98
CA SER A 83 -4.21 -15.02 -6.57
C SER A 83 -3.23 -14.22 -5.71
N ILE A 84 -3.67 -13.76 -4.55
CA ILE A 84 -2.89 -12.94 -3.62
C ILE A 84 -3.43 -13.14 -2.21
N GLY A 85 -2.57 -13.06 -1.18
CA GLY A 85 -3.01 -12.98 0.21
C GLY A 85 -3.69 -11.65 0.53
N GLU A 86 -4.55 -11.61 1.55
CA GLU A 86 -5.24 -10.37 1.95
C GLU A 86 -4.27 -9.32 2.52
N HIS A 87 -3.18 -9.78 3.14
CA HIS A 87 -2.14 -8.97 3.79
C HIS A 87 -0.86 -8.88 2.94
N SER A 88 -1.01 -8.74 1.62
CA SER A 88 0.09 -8.70 0.66
C SER A 88 0.16 -7.35 -0.07
N ALA A 89 1.37 -6.99 -0.51
CA ALA A 89 1.66 -5.67 -1.08
C ALA A 89 1.27 -4.53 -0.11
N THR A 90 1.08 -3.32 -0.63
CA THR A 90 0.41 -2.25 0.12
C THR A 90 -1.02 -2.67 0.42
N HIS A 91 -1.38 -2.71 1.70
CA HIS A 91 -2.66 -3.26 2.12
C HIS A 91 -3.19 -2.58 3.38
N MET A 92 -4.46 -2.87 3.67
CA MET A 92 -5.16 -2.41 4.86
C MET A 92 -5.66 -3.60 5.68
N ASN A 93 -5.44 -3.56 7.00
CA ASN A 93 -5.94 -4.56 7.94
C ASN A 93 -7.35 -4.20 8.44
N ALA A 94 -8.15 -5.21 8.80
CA ALA A 94 -9.48 -5.07 9.38
C ALA A 94 -9.55 -5.72 10.78
N PRO A 95 -10.50 -5.33 11.65
CA PRO A 95 -10.60 -5.83 13.02
C PRO A 95 -10.56 -7.35 13.20
N ASN A 96 -11.17 -8.11 12.29
CA ASN A 96 -11.19 -9.57 12.32
C ASN A 96 -9.83 -10.25 12.05
N SER A 97 -8.77 -9.52 11.68
CA SER A 97 -7.42 -10.10 11.64
C SER A 97 -6.82 -10.32 13.03
N PHE A 98 -7.19 -9.50 14.03
CA PHE A 98 -6.66 -9.60 15.41
C PHE A 98 -7.73 -9.86 16.47
N HIS A 99 -9.02 -9.70 16.14
CA HIS A 99 -10.13 -9.88 17.08
C HIS A 99 -11.18 -10.82 16.50
N ALA A 100 -11.43 -11.96 17.16
CA ALA A 100 -12.33 -13.01 16.64
C ALA A 100 -13.77 -12.53 16.33
N ASN A 101 -14.24 -11.47 16.99
CA ASN A 101 -15.56 -10.86 16.76
C ASN A 101 -15.46 -9.50 16.04
N GLY A 102 -14.29 -9.17 15.49
CA GLY A 102 -14.07 -7.97 14.70
C GLY A 102 -14.87 -7.99 13.40
N VAL A 103 -15.14 -6.80 12.86
CA VAL A 103 -15.76 -6.65 11.53
C VAL A 103 -14.72 -6.83 10.43
N GLY A 104 -15.16 -7.32 9.27
CA GLY A 104 -14.34 -7.44 8.07
C GLY A 104 -14.12 -6.14 7.31
N ILE A 105 -13.20 -6.16 6.34
CA ILE A 105 -12.83 -5.00 5.52
C ILE A 105 -14.02 -4.41 4.74
N ASP A 106 -15.04 -5.21 4.42
CA ASP A 106 -16.25 -4.78 3.73
C ASP A 106 -17.22 -3.93 4.57
N HIS A 107 -16.97 -3.82 5.88
CA HIS A 107 -17.75 -2.97 6.78
C HIS A 107 -17.32 -1.50 6.80
N TYR A 108 -16.14 -1.17 6.25
CA TYR A 108 -15.68 0.21 6.16
C TYR A 108 -16.54 1.00 5.16
N LYS A 109 -16.98 2.19 5.55
CA LYS A 109 -17.73 3.09 4.66
C LYS A 109 -16.74 3.89 3.82
N ALA A 110 -17.17 4.36 2.65
CA ALA A 110 -16.33 5.22 1.81
C ALA A 110 -15.88 6.50 2.56
N SER A 111 -16.74 7.04 3.43
CA SER A 111 -16.39 8.18 4.29
C SER A 111 -15.30 7.86 5.31
N ASP A 112 -15.03 6.58 5.59
CA ASP A 112 -13.98 6.16 6.51
C ASP A 112 -12.60 6.20 5.87
N LEU A 113 -12.55 6.10 4.55
CA LEU A 113 -11.35 5.85 3.76
C LEU A 113 -10.74 7.12 3.15
N ILE A 114 -11.26 8.29 3.54
CA ILE A 114 -10.70 9.60 3.22
C ILE A 114 -10.37 10.28 4.54
N ARG A 115 -9.09 10.57 4.76
CA ARG A 115 -8.58 11.06 6.06
C ARG A 115 -7.53 12.14 5.88
N LYS A 116 -7.46 13.06 6.84
CA LYS A 116 -6.25 13.86 7.03
C LYS A 116 -5.09 12.92 7.35
N ALA A 117 -3.90 13.24 6.90
CA ALA A 117 -2.69 12.51 7.26
C ALA A 117 -1.63 13.47 7.80
N VAL A 118 -0.86 12.97 8.77
CA VAL A 118 0.40 13.58 9.20
C VAL A 118 1.54 12.63 8.84
N MET A 119 2.69 13.17 8.47
CA MET A 119 3.88 12.40 8.14
C MET A 119 4.97 12.66 9.17
N ILE A 120 5.47 11.58 9.77
CA ILE A 120 6.56 11.58 10.73
C ILE A 120 7.74 10.81 10.11
N ASP A 121 8.87 11.48 9.92
CA ASP A 121 10.10 10.87 9.38
C ASP A 121 11.02 10.44 10.54
N VAL A 122 11.33 9.15 10.59
CA VAL A 122 12.26 8.54 11.55
C VAL A 122 13.36 7.75 10.84
N LYS A 123 13.57 7.98 9.53
CA LYS A 123 14.45 7.14 8.71
C LYS A 123 15.88 7.07 9.23
N ASP A 124 16.40 8.17 9.78
CA ASP A 124 17.77 8.22 10.29
C ASP A 124 17.92 7.38 11.57
N LYS A 125 16.86 7.31 12.38
CA LYS A 125 16.80 6.48 13.58
C LYS A 125 16.63 5.00 13.21
N ALA A 126 15.73 4.70 12.29
CA ALA A 126 15.54 3.36 11.75
C ALA A 126 16.78 2.82 10.99
N ALA A 127 17.55 3.69 10.35
CA ALA A 127 18.80 3.32 9.71
C ALA A 127 19.92 3.00 10.72
N ALA A 128 19.89 3.67 11.88
CA ALA A 128 20.83 3.41 12.97
C ALA A 128 20.46 2.17 13.79
N ASP A 129 19.16 1.87 13.90
CA ASP A 129 18.62 0.74 14.64
C ASP A 129 17.44 0.10 13.87
N PRO A 130 17.62 -1.09 13.27
CA PRO A 130 16.55 -1.77 12.54
C PRO A 130 15.40 -2.24 13.46
N ASP A 131 15.58 -2.28 14.77
CA ASP A 131 14.55 -2.63 15.75
C ASP A 131 13.91 -1.36 16.38
N TYR A 132 14.16 -0.19 15.79
CA TYR A 132 13.69 1.09 16.30
C TYR A 132 12.15 1.13 16.43
N ALA A 133 11.69 1.44 17.64
CA ALA A 133 10.29 1.62 17.96
C ALA A 133 9.98 3.12 18.16
N PHE A 134 9.08 3.66 17.35
CA PHE A 134 8.68 5.07 17.42
C PHE A 134 8.01 5.38 18.75
N SER A 135 8.63 6.26 19.55
CA SER A 135 8.25 6.52 20.95
C SER A 135 7.33 7.73 21.13
N VAL A 136 6.73 7.85 22.32
CA VAL A 136 5.93 9.02 22.72
C VAL A 136 6.79 10.30 22.73
N ASP A 137 8.08 10.19 23.04
CA ASP A 137 8.99 11.34 23.04
C ASP A 137 9.28 11.81 21.62
N ASP A 138 9.39 10.89 20.66
CA ASP A 138 9.52 11.21 19.24
C ASP A 138 8.28 11.92 18.72
N LEU A 139 7.09 11.42 19.09
CA LEU A 139 5.82 12.05 18.77
C LEU A 139 5.77 13.49 19.31
N LYS A 140 6.07 13.68 20.60
CA LYS A 140 6.03 15.01 21.22
C LYS A 140 7.05 15.97 20.60
N ALA A 141 8.23 15.49 20.25
CA ALA A 141 9.23 16.30 19.55
C ALA A 141 8.71 16.75 18.18
N TRP A 142 8.09 15.83 17.42
CA TRP A 142 7.46 16.17 16.15
C TRP A 142 6.30 17.17 16.33
N GLU A 143 5.46 17.00 17.34
CA GLU A 143 4.32 17.89 17.62
C GLU A 143 4.77 19.30 18.05
N ALA A 144 5.91 19.42 18.72
CA ALA A 144 6.48 20.71 19.10
C ALA A 144 6.84 21.57 17.87
N GLU A 145 7.16 20.94 16.74
CA GLU A 145 7.53 21.61 15.49
C GLU A 145 6.33 21.76 14.52
N ASN A 146 5.42 20.80 14.52
CA ASN A 146 4.38 20.65 13.49
C ASN A 146 2.95 20.88 14.00
N GLY A 147 2.77 21.04 15.31
CA GLY A 147 1.48 21.06 15.99
C GLY A 147 0.99 19.66 16.38
N GLU A 148 -0.02 19.61 17.25
CA GLU A 148 -0.60 18.34 17.69
C GLU A 148 -1.23 17.57 16.52
N VAL A 149 -1.13 16.24 16.58
CA VAL A 149 -1.77 15.35 15.62
C VAL A 149 -3.29 15.58 15.63
N PRO A 150 -3.91 15.95 14.48
CA PRO A 150 -5.34 16.24 14.45
C PRO A 150 -6.20 15.01 14.75
N VAL A 151 -7.31 15.22 15.46
CA VAL A 151 -8.32 14.18 15.71
C VAL A 151 -8.82 13.57 14.40
N GLY A 152 -8.94 12.24 14.39
CA GLY A 152 -9.39 11.50 13.22
C GLY A 152 -8.42 11.52 12.04
N SER A 153 -7.16 11.93 12.22
CA SER A 153 -6.12 11.80 11.19
C SER A 153 -5.48 10.41 11.18
N VAL A 154 -4.74 10.10 10.11
CA VAL A 154 -3.87 8.94 10.03
C VAL A 154 -2.42 9.38 10.21
N VAL A 155 -1.71 8.72 11.13
CA VAL A 155 -0.27 8.96 11.37
C VAL A 155 0.53 8.06 10.45
N LEU A 156 1.22 8.64 9.48
CA LEU A 156 2.13 7.94 8.58
C LEU A 156 3.56 8.03 9.13
N LEU A 157 4.21 6.89 9.27
CA LEU A 157 5.59 6.78 9.75
C LEU A 157 6.50 6.40 8.59
N ASN A 158 7.37 7.33 8.17
CA ASN A 158 8.41 7.08 7.19
C ASN A 158 9.67 6.57 7.89
N THR A 159 9.97 5.28 7.71
CA THR A 159 11.17 4.65 8.26
C THR A 159 12.28 4.51 7.21
N GLY A 160 11.99 4.81 5.94
CA GLY A 160 12.92 4.61 4.82
C GLY A 160 13.12 3.14 4.44
N TRP A 161 12.29 2.23 4.96
CA TRP A 161 12.37 0.79 4.74
C TRP A 161 11.99 0.37 3.32
N THR A 162 11.24 1.22 2.62
CA THR A 162 10.93 1.09 1.18
C THR A 162 12.15 0.70 0.34
N GLN A 163 13.36 1.16 0.70
CA GLN A 163 14.60 0.83 0.00
C GLN A 163 14.90 -0.69 -0.08
N TYR A 164 14.33 -1.49 0.83
CA TYR A 164 14.52 -2.93 0.89
C TYR A 164 13.43 -3.73 0.17
N TRP A 165 12.42 -3.08 -0.41
CA TRP A 165 11.27 -3.74 -1.05
C TRP A 165 11.63 -4.88 -2.01
N ARG A 166 12.70 -4.70 -2.80
CA ARG A 166 13.19 -5.70 -3.78
C ARG A 166 14.18 -6.72 -3.20
N ASN A 167 14.41 -6.69 -1.91
CA ASN A 167 15.29 -7.61 -1.20
C ASN A 167 14.56 -8.18 0.04
N PRO A 168 13.77 -9.26 -0.12
CA PRO A 168 12.97 -9.82 0.97
C PRO A 168 13.78 -10.15 2.23
N LYS A 169 15.03 -10.61 2.08
CA LYS A 169 15.89 -10.91 3.25
C LYS A 169 16.17 -9.66 4.09
N LYS A 170 16.43 -8.52 3.44
CA LYS A 170 16.63 -7.24 4.13
C LYS A 170 15.30 -6.64 4.60
N PHE A 171 14.25 -6.77 3.79
CA PHE A 171 12.92 -6.25 4.11
C PHE A 171 12.35 -6.86 5.39
N PHE A 172 12.58 -8.14 5.61
CA PHE A 172 12.21 -8.83 6.85
C PHE A 172 13.29 -8.82 7.92
N GLY A 173 14.48 -8.30 7.61
CA GLY A 173 15.64 -8.30 8.51
C GLY A 173 16.02 -9.69 9.03
N LEU A 174 15.95 -10.74 8.20
CA LEU A 174 16.11 -12.12 8.67
C LEU A 174 17.49 -12.36 9.32
N ASP A 175 17.50 -12.73 10.60
CA ASP A 175 18.72 -12.96 11.39
C ASP A 175 19.36 -14.35 11.19
N GLY A 176 18.71 -15.21 10.40
CA GLY A 176 19.11 -16.59 10.16
C GLY A 176 18.67 -17.60 11.23
N LYS A 177 18.01 -17.15 12.31
CA LYS A 177 17.35 -17.97 13.34
C LYS A 177 15.82 -17.89 13.27
N GLY A 178 15.28 -17.03 12.40
CA GLY A 178 13.85 -16.84 12.17
C GLY A 178 13.29 -15.57 12.81
N GLY A 179 14.13 -14.75 13.45
CA GLY A 179 13.75 -13.42 13.94
C GLY A 179 13.61 -12.43 12.80
N LEU A 180 12.67 -11.49 12.97
CA LEU A 180 12.41 -10.41 12.02
C LEU A 180 12.91 -9.09 12.59
N HIS A 181 13.59 -8.28 11.80
CA HIS A 181 14.18 -7.01 12.26
C HIS A 181 13.79 -5.88 11.32
N PHE A 182 12.78 -5.11 11.72
CA PHE A 182 12.32 -3.92 11.03
C PHE A 182 11.62 -2.99 12.04
N PRO A 183 11.66 -1.66 11.81
CA PRO A 183 11.14 -0.68 12.75
C PRO A 183 9.60 -0.67 12.77
N GLY A 184 9.03 -0.04 13.78
CA GLY A 184 7.58 0.06 13.92
C GLY A 184 7.11 1.11 14.94
N PHE A 185 5.81 1.11 15.21
CA PHE A 185 5.21 1.90 16.27
C PHE A 185 5.34 1.17 17.60
N ASP A 186 5.86 1.85 18.62
CA ASP A 186 5.84 1.32 19.98
C ASP A 186 4.40 1.22 20.52
N GLY A 187 4.12 0.18 21.30
CA GLY A 187 2.79 -0.07 21.86
C GLY A 187 2.30 1.02 22.83
N GLU A 188 3.19 1.69 23.57
CA GLU A 188 2.83 2.82 24.42
C GLU A 188 2.51 4.06 23.58
N THR A 189 3.25 4.27 22.49
CA THR A 189 2.98 5.35 21.52
C THR A 189 1.64 5.17 20.83
N THR A 190 1.33 3.95 20.39
CA THR A 190 0.02 3.63 19.79
C THR A 190 -1.11 3.91 20.78
N LYS A 191 -0.96 3.47 22.04
CA LYS A 191 -1.92 3.76 23.10
C LYS A 191 -2.09 5.27 23.32
N TYR A 192 -0.98 6.02 23.35
CA TYR A 192 -1.02 7.47 23.51
C TYR A 192 -1.77 8.15 22.35
N LEU A 193 -1.47 7.78 21.10
CA LEU A 193 -2.16 8.30 19.91
C LEU A 193 -3.67 8.00 19.95
N LEU A 194 -4.05 6.79 20.37
CA LEU A 194 -5.45 6.40 20.51
C LEU A 194 -6.19 7.18 21.60
N ASP A 195 -5.58 7.30 22.78
CA ASP A 195 -6.24 7.86 23.97
C ASP A 195 -6.20 9.40 23.99
N GLN A 196 -5.10 10.00 23.52
CA GLN A 196 -4.82 11.44 23.66
C GLN A 196 -4.97 12.23 22.36
N ARG A 197 -5.00 11.57 21.20
CA ARG A 197 -5.16 12.22 19.89
C ARG A 197 -6.37 11.72 19.10
N ASP A 198 -6.98 10.61 19.51
CA ASP A 198 -8.12 9.97 18.82
C ASP A 198 -7.91 9.86 17.30
N ILE A 199 -6.75 9.34 16.92
CA ILE A 199 -6.38 9.13 15.51
C ILE A 199 -7.31 8.11 14.83
N ALA A 200 -7.59 8.30 13.55
CA ALA A 200 -8.34 7.35 12.74
C ALA A 200 -7.50 6.12 12.35
N GLY A 201 -6.16 6.23 12.33
CA GLY A 201 -5.31 5.16 11.83
C GLY A 201 -3.82 5.40 11.91
N VAL A 202 -3.06 4.37 11.55
CA VAL A 202 -1.61 4.41 11.36
C VAL A 202 -1.24 3.85 9.98
N GLY A 203 -0.10 4.25 9.45
CA GLY A 203 0.48 3.70 8.23
C GLY A 203 2.01 3.69 8.25
N ILE A 204 2.64 2.68 7.66
CA ILE A 204 4.10 2.51 7.67
C ILE A 204 4.62 1.91 6.35
N ASP A 205 5.91 2.06 6.08
CA ASP A 205 6.60 1.48 4.92
C ASP A 205 7.32 0.14 5.17
N THR A 206 7.09 -0.49 6.32
CA THR A 206 7.51 -1.86 6.67
C THR A 206 6.36 -2.86 6.45
N HIS A 207 6.63 -4.17 6.59
CA HIS A 207 5.60 -5.21 6.45
C HIS A 207 4.55 -5.23 7.57
N GLY A 208 4.87 -4.66 8.72
CA GLY A 208 3.99 -4.59 9.87
C GLY A 208 4.08 -3.22 10.54
N VAL A 209 2.97 -2.69 11.05
CA VAL A 209 3.01 -1.47 11.89
C VAL A 209 3.70 -1.69 13.24
N ASP A 210 3.81 -2.94 13.67
CA ASP A 210 4.57 -3.37 14.84
C ASP A 210 6.06 -3.55 14.48
N PRO A 211 7.00 -3.28 15.40
CA PRO A 211 8.41 -3.65 15.21
C PRO A 211 8.54 -5.16 14.97
N GLY A 212 9.49 -5.59 14.14
CA GLY A 212 9.68 -7.00 13.79
C GLY A 212 9.94 -7.94 14.98
N GLN A 213 10.41 -7.39 16.10
CA GLN A 213 10.65 -8.09 17.36
C GLN A 213 9.42 -8.14 18.28
N ASP A 214 8.32 -7.46 17.96
CA ASP A 214 7.09 -7.50 18.77
C ASP A 214 6.22 -8.70 18.39
N GLU A 215 6.35 -9.79 19.15
CA GLU A 215 5.52 -10.99 18.99
C GLU A 215 4.08 -10.83 19.52
N THR A 216 3.77 -9.71 20.20
CA THR A 216 2.43 -9.43 20.72
C THR A 216 1.56 -8.64 19.73
N TYR A 217 2.18 -8.06 18.70
CA TYR A 217 1.51 -7.20 17.72
C TYR A 217 0.69 -6.11 18.40
N ALA A 218 1.32 -5.38 19.33
CA ALA A 218 0.63 -4.47 20.23
C ALA A 218 -0.12 -3.36 19.48
N THR A 219 0.49 -2.77 18.45
CA THR A 219 -0.09 -1.72 17.63
C THR A 219 -1.28 -2.24 16.83
N ASN A 220 -1.11 -3.35 16.07
CA ASN A 220 -2.21 -3.95 15.33
C ASN A 220 -3.38 -4.30 16.28
N THR A 221 -3.10 -4.98 17.39
CA THR A 221 -4.12 -5.41 18.36
C THR A 221 -4.88 -4.22 18.94
N GLN A 222 -4.18 -3.16 19.36
CA GLN A 222 -4.81 -1.97 19.95
C GLN A 222 -5.62 -1.17 18.93
N MET A 223 -5.07 -0.93 17.74
CA MET A 223 -5.74 -0.18 16.67
C MET A 223 -7.03 -0.87 16.21
N LEU A 224 -6.95 -2.18 16.02
CA LEU A 224 -8.01 -3.01 15.43
C LEU A 224 -9.04 -3.50 16.45
N ALA A 225 -8.93 -3.10 17.72
CA ALA A 225 -10.02 -3.25 18.70
C ALA A 225 -11.29 -2.47 18.31
N LYS A 226 -11.15 -1.52 17.37
CA LYS A 226 -12.23 -0.77 16.70
C LYS A 226 -11.93 -0.73 15.20
N PRO A 227 -12.91 -0.42 14.32
CA PRO A 227 -12.68 -0.31 12.88
C PRO A 227 -11.89 0.97 12.51
N ARG A 228 -10.62 1.02 12.94
CA ARG A 228 -9.63 2.04 12.58
C ARG A 228 -8.79 1.59 11.39
N ILE A 229 -7.97 2.47 10.86
CA ILE A 229 -7.13 2.20 9.68
C ILE A 229 -5.75 1.73 10.12
N VAL A 230 -5.27 0.65 9.53
CA VAL A 230 -3.88 0.18 9.66
C VAL A 230 -3.38 -0.11 8.25
N LEU A 231 -2.36 0.62 7.81
CA LEU A 231 -1.76 0.49 6.47
C LEU A 231 -0.32 0.01 6.57
N GLU A 232 0.01 -1.02 5.80
CA GLU A 232 1.34 -1.62 5.80
C GLU A 232 1.90 -1.64 4.37
N ASN A 233 3.22 -1.71 4.25
CA ASN A 233 3.96 -1.65 2.99
C ASN A 233 3.63 -0.40 2.16
N LEU A 234 3.50 0.77 2.78
CA LEU A 234 3.41 2.04 2.04
C LEU A 234 4.73 2.37 1.35
N THR A 235 4.68 3.23 0.34
CA THR A 235 5.86 3.75 -0.35
C THR A 235 5.78 5.26 -0.55
N ASN A 236 6.87 5.89 -0.99
CA ASN A 236 6.93 7.33 -1.30
C ASN A 236 6.49 8.26 -0.14
N LEU A 237 6.60 7.80 1.12
CA LEU A 237 6.22 8.59 2.29
C LEU A 237 7.09 9.84 2.44
N ASP A 238 8.32 9.81 1.94
CA ASP A 238 9.25 10.95 1.86
C ASP A 238 8.73 12.11 0.98
N GLN A 239 7.71 11.85 0.15
CA GLN A 239 7.08 12.86 -0.68
C GLN A 239 5.89 13.55 -0.03
N MET A 240 5.44 13.08 1.14
CA MET A 240 4.32 13.64 1.89
C MET A 240 4.81 14.77 2.81
N PRO A 241 4.08 15.90 2.93
CA PRO A 241 4.42 16.92 3.90
C PRO A 241 4.12 16.45 5.32
N ALA A 242 4.78 17.04 6.32
CA ALA A 242 4.52 16.74 7.73
C ALA A 242 3.03 16.92 8.08
N THR A 243 2.39 17.98 7.59
CA THR A 243 0.97 18.27 7.83
C THR A 243 0.27 18.79 6.58
N GLY A 244 -1.07 18.77 6.60
CA GLY A 244 -1.91 19.39 5.57
C GLY A 244 -2.28 18.50 4.39
N ALA A 245 -1.74 17.28 4.32
CA ALA A 245 -2.12 16.31 3.30
C ALA A 245 -3.36 15.49 3.69
N ASP A 246 -4.06 15.00 2.66
CA ASP A 246 -5.12 14.02 2.78
C ASP A 246 -4.64 12.69 2.20
N ILE A 247 -5.24 11.58 2.64
CA ILE A 247 -5.08 10.27 2.02
C ILE A 247 -6.43 9.70 1.60
N VAL A 248 -6.40 9.00 0.47
CA VAL A 248 -7.51 8.20 -0.07
C VAL A 248 -7.06 6.74 -0.08
N ILE A 249 -7.86 5.88 0.53
CA ILE A 249 -7.56 4.45 0.69
C ILE A 249 -8.63 3.66 -0.06
N ALA A 250 -8.23 2.78 -0.97
CA ALA A 250 -9.13 1.99 -1.78
C ALA A 250 -8.80 0.49 -1.65
N PRO A 251 -9.25 -0.17 -0.56
CA PRO A 251 -9.11 -1.62 -0.42
C PRO A 251 -10.14 -2.33 -1.31
N LEU A 252 -9.88 -3.59 -1.68
CA LEU A 252 -10.94 -4.40 -2.26
C LEU A 252 -12.02 -4.66 -1.20
N LYS A 253 -13.28 -4.58 -1.61
CA LYS A 253 -14.42 -4.86 -0.73
C LYS A 253 -14.66 -6.37 -0.60
N LEU A 254 -13.73 -7.06 0.06
CA LEU A 254 -13.79 -8.50 0.30
C LEU A 254 -14.79 -8.79 1.42
N LYS A 255 -15.82 -9.57 1.09
CA LYS A 255 -16.85 -9.95 2.07
C LYS A 255 -16.20 -10.72 3.23
N ASP A 256 -16.38 -10.23 4.46
CA ASP A 256 -15.83 -10.82 5.68
C ASP A 256 -14.28 -10.93 5.70
N GLY A 257 -13.57 -10.19 4.83
CA GLY A 257 -12.10 -10.28 4.70
C GLY A 257 -11.36 -9.70 5.90
N SER A 258 -10.23 -10.29 6.29
CA SER A 258 -9.35 -9.83 7.40
C SER A 258 -8.48 -8.65 7.03
N GLY A 259 -8.38 -8.36 5.74
CA GLY A 259 -7.75 -7.18 5.19
C GLY A 259 -7.95 -7.14 3.69
N SER A 260 -7.21 -6.27 3.01
CA SER A 260 -7.14 -6.30 1.56
C SER A 260 -5.94 -5.51 1.03
N PRO A 261 -5.29 -5.97 -0.07
CA PRO A 261 -4.48 -5.09 -0.87
C PRO A 261 -5.25 -3.81 -1.23
N ALA A 262 -4.59 -2.68 -1.11
CA ALA A 262 -5.22 -1.38 -1.25
C ALA A 262 -4.36 -0.44 -2.09
N THR A 263 -5.03 0.36 -2.91
CA THR A 263 -4.40 1.56 -3.49
C THR A 263 -4.54 2.69 -2.49
N VAL A 264 -3.41 3.31 -2.13
CA VAL A 264 -3.34 4.43 -1.21
C VAL A 264 -2.75 5.62 -1.96
N THR A 265 -3.42 6.76 -1.88
CA THR A 265 -3.04 7.97 -2.60
C THR A 265 -2.98 9.14 -1.64
N GLY A 266 -1.85 9.84 -1.62
CA GLY A 266 -1.69 11.12 -0.93
C GLY A 266 -2.12 12.29 -1.81
N LEU A 267 -2.86 13.23 -1.23
CA LEU A 267 -3.32 14.45 -1.86
C LEU A 267 -2.71 15.64 -1.10
N ILE A 268 -1.85 16.39 -1.77
CA ILE A 268 -1.15 17.55 -1.21
C ILE A 268 -1.78 18.82 -1.80
N PRO A 269 -2.33 19.72 -0.98
CA PRO A 269 -2.95 20.96 -1.43
C PRO A 269 -1.96 21.92 -2.09
#